data_AF-A0A197JQS4-F1
#
_entry.id   AF-A0A197JQS4-F1
#
_cell.length_a   1.000
_cell.length_b   1.000
_cell.length_c   1.000
_cell.angle_alpha   90.00
_cell.angle_beta   90.00
_cell.angle_gamma   90.00
#
_symmetry.space_group_name_H-M   'P 1'
#
loop_
_entity.id
_entity.type
_entity.pdbx_description
1 polymer ?
#
loop_
_entity_poly.entity_id
_entity_poly.type
_entity_poly.pdbx_seq_one_letter_code
_entity_poly.pdbx_strand_id
1 'polypeptide(L)'
;MTLKGQHLELLPVDSPEYKKHINKFKDLHLINLYKIHYTGADKNNNSDDSWSDPIYFHGTGHCGCIDRHIERRTGSVRISVSEWCQHDDGCETRGILLQGHCREHSLHEGRHYFSEDIEVALKYAADGLQEHVASDNLSNKARFSLFLCKARNIHLGHEAMHRYVVSDYDIIPCYLVIVCRQL
;
A
#
# COMPACT_ATOMS: atom_id res chain seq x y z
N MET A 1 12.64 -3.34 -15.46
CA MET A 1 12.46 -4.27 -14.32
C MET A 1 11.73 -3.56 -13.18
N THR A 2 10.63 -4.11 -12.67
CA THR A 2 9.88 -3.52 -11.54
C THR A 2 10.74 -3.47 -10.28
N LEU A 3 10.51 -2.47 -9.43
CA LEU A 3 11.26 -2.32 -8.19
C LEU A 3 10.76 -3.34 -7.15
N LYS A 4 11.68 -4.14 -6.62
CA LYS A 4 11.39 -5.13 -5.58
C LYS A 4 11.65 -4.54 -4.21
N GLY A 5 10.65 -4.58 -3.34
CA GLY A 5 10.79 -4.14 -1.96
C GLY A 5 11.83 -4.98 -1.23
N GLN A 6 12.78 -4.31 -0.60
CA GLN A 6 13.78 -4.93 0.26
C GLN A 6 13.25 -5.04 1.68
N HIS A 7 12.80 -3.91 2.24
CA HIS A 7 12.32 -3.84 3.61
C HIS A 7 11.34 -2.67 3.79
N LEU A 8 10.56 -2.77 4.85
CA LEU A 8 9.69 -1.74 5.37
C LEU A 8 10.34 -1.11 6.60
N GLU A 9 10.30 0.22 6.68
CA GLU A 9 10.73 0.98 7.84
C GLU A 9 9.53 1.67 8.49
N LEU A 10 9.25 1.39 9.75
CA LEU A 10 8.17 2.04 10.50
C LEU A 10 8.53 3.50 10.72
N LEU A 11 7.67 4.41 10.27
CA LEU A 11 7.87 5.84 10.47
C LEU A 11 7.46 6.25 11.90
N PRO A 12 8.36 6.88 12.68
CA PRO A 12 8.01 7.43 13.99
C PRO A 12 6.94 8.52 13.87
N VAL A 13 6.00 8.55 14.82
CA VAL A 13 4.86 9.50 14.83
C VAL A 13 5.29 10.97 14.89
N ASP A 14 6.46 11.23 15.44
CA ASP A 14 7.06 12.56 15.58
C ASP A 14 7.87 12.99 14.35
N SER A 15 8.16 12.05 13.42
CA SER A 15 8.96 12.33 12.22
C SER A 15 8.24 13.32 11.27
N PRO A 16 8.99 14.21 10.57
CA PRO A 16 8.41 15.12 9.58
C PRO A 16 7.69 14.38 8.44
N GLU A 17 8.22 13.23 8.03
CA GLU A 17 7.65 12.40 6.98
C GLU A 17 6.28 11.83 7.41
N TYR A 18 6.15 11.31 8.63
CA TYR A 18 4.85 10.87 9.15
C TYR A 18 3.82 12.02 9.19
N LYS A 19 4.23 13.18 9.73
CA LYS A 19 3.36 14.37 9.83
C LYS A 19 2.90 14.90 8.46
N LYS A 20 3.68 14.69 7.39
CA LYS A 20 3.28 15.04 6.01
C LYS A 20 2.08 14.21 5.52
N HIS A 21 1.93 12.98 5.99
CA HIS A 21 0.91 12.05 5.50
C HIS A 21 -0.30 11.92 6.42
N ILE A 22 -0.14 12.10 7.74
CA ILE A 22 -1.20 11.86 8.74
C ILE A 22 -2.52 12.59 8.45
N ASN A 23 -2.45 13.82 7.95
CA ASN A 23 -3.64 14.64 7.66
C ASN A 23 -4.54 14.06 6.57
N LYS A 24 -4.07 13.08 5.79
CA LYS A 24 -4.85 12.39 4.77
C LYS A 24 -5.73 11.27 5.35
N PHE A 25 -5.56 10.92 6.62
CA PHE A 25 -6.22 9.80 7.30
C PHE A 25 -7.12 10.26 8.46
N LYS A 26 -7.58 11.51 8.48
CA LYS A 26 -8.23 12.13 9.65
C LYS A 26 -9.43 11.35 10.19
N ASP A 27 -10.22 10.75 9.30
CA ASP A 27 -11.43 10.00 9.67
C ASP A 27 -11.15 8.50 9.89
N LEU A 28 -9.88 8.10 9.88
CA LEU A 28 -9.43 6.72 10.03
C LEU A 28 -8.49 6.59 11.23
N HIS A 29 -8.55 5.43 11.88
CA HIS A 29 -7.56 5.11 12.90
C HIS A 29 -6.29 4.58 12.23
N LEU A 30 -5.28 5.43 12.09
CA LEU A 30 -3.98 5.01 11.59
C LEU A 30 -3.28 4.12 12.61
N ILE A 31 -2.99 2.87 12.22
CA ILE A 31 -2.25 1.92 13.05
C ILE A 31 -0.75 2.12 12.82
N ASN A 32 -0.29 1.89 11.59
CA ASN A 32 1.13 2.01 11.24
C ASN A 32 1.30 2.66 9.87
N LEU A 33 2.39 3.41 9.71
CA LEU A 33 2.84 3.95 8.44
C LEU A 33 4.29 3.50 8.20
N TYR A 34 4.50 2.78 7.12
CA TYR A 34 5.80 2.24 6.74
C TYR A 34 6.31 2.92 5.47
N LYS A 35 7.60 3.23 5.45
CA LYS A 35 8.33 3.58 4.24
C LYS A 35 8.85 2.32 3.56
N ILE A 36 8.69 2.22 2.25
CA ILE A 36 9.14 1.08 1.46
C ILE A 36 10.53 1.41 0.89
N HIS A 37 11.50 0.55 1.17
CA HIS A 37 12.84 0.63 0.62
C HIS A 37 13.04 -0.47 -0.41
N TYR A 38 13.57 -0.11 -1.59
CA TYR A 38 13.70 -1.01 -2.74
C TYR A 38 15.14 -1.46 -2.96
N THR A 39 15.33 -2.70 -3.43
CA THR A 39 16.66 -3.19 -3.84
C THR A 39 17.15 -2.46 -5.09
N GLY A 40 18.37 -1.94 -5.07
CA GLY A 40 18.98 -1.32 -6.25
C GLY A 40 18.37 0.03 -6.66
N ALA A 41 17.49 0.60 -5.85
CA ALA A 41 17.09 1.99 -6.02
C ALA A 41 18.23 2.89 -5.53
N ASP A 42 19.00 3.45 -6.46
CA ASP A 42 19.78 4.64 -6.14
C ASP A 42 18.82 5.71 -5.59
N LYS A 43 19.27 6.47 -4.60
CA LYS A 43 18.48 7.49 -3.88
C LYS A 43 17.80 8.53 -4.79
N ASN A 44 18.13 8.55 -6.09
CA ASN A 44 17.72 9.53 -7.08
C ASN A 44 16.45 9.17 -7.87
N ASN A 45 15.90 7.95 -7.76
CA ASN A 45 14.68 7.61 -8.53
C ASN A 45 13.42 8.35 -8.05
N ASN A 46 13.38 8.84 -6.81
CA ASN A 46 12.24 9.57 -6.25
C ASN A 46 12.32 11.10 -6.44
N SER A 47 13.46 11.61 -6.92
CA SER A 47 13.76 13.03 -7.15
C SER A 47 13.73 13.42 -8.64
N ASP A 48 13.27 12.51 -9.50
CA ASP A 48 13.00 12.84 -10.90
C ASP A 48 11.68 13.65 -10.97
N ASP A 49 11.74 14.84 -11.56
CA ASP A 49 10.58 15.73 -11.75
C ASP A 49 9.50 15.11 -12.65
N SER A 50 9.78 13.95 -13.27
CA SER A 50 8.80 13.19 -14.05
C SER A 50 7.70 12.51 -13.22
N TRP A 51 7.85 12.41 -11.91
CA TRP A 51 6.84 11.82 -11.02
C TRP A 51 5.79 12.85 -10.60
N SER A 52 4.55 12.37 -10.39
CA SER A 52 3.48 13.19 -9.86
C SER A 52 3.82 13.83 -8.52
N ASP A 53 3.46 15.11 -8.37
CA ASP A 53 3.44 15.79 -7.08
C ASP A 53 2.36 15.22 -6.13
N PRO A 54 1.12 14.94 -6.59
CA PRO A 54 0.15 14.23 -5.77
C PRO A 54 0.59 12.82 -5.38
N ILE A 55 0.16 12.41 -4.19
CA ILE A 55 0.22 11.03 -3.73
C ILE A 55 -1.12 10.38 -4.04
N TYR A 56 -1.08 9.22 -4.67
CA TYR A 56 -2.24 8.41 -4.95
C TYR A 56 -2.33 7.25 -3.96
N PHE A 57 -3.54 6.79 -3.69
CA PHE A 57 -3.86 5.64 -2.88
C PHE A 57 -4.19 4.45 -3.77
N HIS A 58 -3.63 3.30 -3.41
CA HIS A 58 -3.97 2.00 -3.98
C HIS A 58 -4.30 1.05 -2.83
N GLY A 59 -5.56 0.64 -2.72
CA GLY A 59 -6.01 -0.25 -1.66
C GLY A 59 -5.88 -1.72 -2.06
N THR A 60 -5.49 -2.56 -1.10
CA THR A 60 -5.37 -4.01 -1.28
C THR A 60 -6.06 -4.74 -0.14
N GLY A 61 -6.48 -5.98 -0.38
CA GLY A 61 -7.02 -6.86 0.64
C GLY A 61 -6.04 -7.01 1.81
N HIS A 62 -6.54 -6.86 3.04
CA HIS A 62 -5.74 -7.04 4.25
C HIS A 62 -5.76 -8.51 4.68
N CYS A 63 -4.66 -9.21 4.45
CA CYS A 63 -4.53 -10.66 4.71
C CYS A 63 -4.17 -11.01 6.19
N GLY A 64 -4.15 -10.04 7.11
CA GLY A 64 -3.81 -10.26 8.54
C GLY A 64 -2.34 -10.63 8.82
N CYS A 65 -1.49 -10.76 7.80
CA CYS A 65 -0.07 -11.10 7.98
C CYS A 65 0.69 -10.07 8.82
N ILE A 66 0.39 -8.77 8.65
CA ILE A 66 1.01 -7.71 9.44
C ILE A 66 0.47 -7.67 10.87
N ASP A 67 -0.75 -8.12 11.13
CA ASP A 67 -1.34 -8.13 12.47
C ASP A 67 -0.54 -9.04 13.40
N ARG A 68 -0.14 -10.22 12.88
CA ARG A 68 0.78 -11.12 13.60
C ARG A 68 2.13 -10.47 13.90
N HIS A 69 2.63 -9.58 13.04
CA HIS A 69 3.87 -8.82 13.30
C HIS A 69 3.66 -7.68 14.29
N ILE A 70 2.55 -6.95 14.19
CA ILE A 70 2.16 -5.87 15.10
C ILE A 70 1.98 -6.41 16.52
N GLU A 71 1.32 -7.55 16.65
CA GLU A 71 1.04 -8.19 17.94
C GLU A 71 2.29 -8.83 18.56
N ARG A 72 3.19 -9.40 17.73
CA ARG A 72 4.37 -10.14 18.21
C ARG A 72 5.63 -9.29 18.37
N ARG A 73 5.72 -8.09 17.79
CA ARG A 73 6.93 -7.25 17.85
C ARG A 73 6.67 -5.88 18.47
N THR A 74 7.03 -5.76 19.74
CA THR A 74 7.34 -4.49 20.41
C THR A 74 8.55 -3.81 19.74
N GLY A 75 8.34 -2.80 18.91
CA GLY A 75 9.38 -1.81 18.56
C GLY A 75 10.38 -2.17 17.47
N SER A 76 10.12 -3.18 16.62
CA SER A 76 10.98 -3.41 15.45
C SER A 76 10.74 -2.33 14.39
N VAL A 77 11.72 -1.44 14.23
CA VAL A 77 11.66 -0.33 13.25
C VAL A 77 11.71 -0.83 11.81
N ARG A 78 12.16 -2.08 11.57
CA ARG A 78 12.42 -2.59 10.22
C ARG A 78 11.93 -4.02 10.03
N ILE A 79 11.17 -4.26 8.97
CA ILE A 79 10.62 -5.57 8.59
C ILE A 79 11.14 -5.92 7.20
N SER A 80 11.79 -7.07 7.02
CA SER A 80 12.15 -7.54 5.68
C SER A 80 10.89 -7.85 4.89
N VAL A 81 10.81 -7.46 3.62
CA VAL A 81 9.64 -7.78 2.78
C VAL A 81 9.45 -9.29 2.65
N SER A 82 10.53 -10.07 2.62
CA SER A 82 10.47 -11.54 2.62
C SER A 82 9.86 -12.13 3.89
N GLU A 83 9.85 -11.37 4.99
CA GLU A 83 9.27 -11.76 6.27
C GLU A 83 7.84 -11.24 6.45
N TRP A 84 7.34 -10.38 5.55
CA TRP A 84 6.03 -9.73 5.67
C TRP A 84 4.89 -10.75 5.82
N CYS A 85 4.88 -11.77 4.97
CA CYS A 85 3.83 -12.77 4.92
C CYS A 85 4.41 -14.08 4.37
N GLN A 86 4.75 -15.01 5.27
CA GLN A 86 5.44 -16.26 4.92
C GLN A 86 4.50 -17.43 4.65
N HIS A 87 3.21 -17.29 4.95
CA HIS A 87 2.25 -18.41 5.01
C HIS A 87 1.02 -18.22 4.13
N ASP A 88 0.92 -17.10 3.41
CA ASP A 88 -0.22 -16.81 2.56
C ASP A 88 0.28 -16.34 1.19
N ASP A 89 0.17 -17.25 0.23
CA ASP A 89 0.53 -17.01 -1.17
C ASP A 89 -0.54 -16.19 -1.92
N GLY A 90 -1.73 -16.01 -1.33
CA GLY A 90 -2.80 -15.15 -1.85
C GLY A 90 -2.72 -13.70 -1.41
N CYS A 91 -1.77 -13.31 -0.55
CA CYS A 91 -1.72 -11.95 -0.02
C CYS A 91 -1.25 -10.92 -1.08
N GLU A 92 -2.19 -10.18 -1.68
CA GLU A 92 -1.95 -9.14 -2.68
C GLU A 92 -0.91 -8.10 -2.23
N THR A 93 -1.01 -7.66 -0.97
CA THR A 93 -0.07 -6.72 -0.35
C THR A 93 1.37 -7.25 -0.43
N ARG A 94 1.57 -8.55 -0.19
CA ARG A 94 2.89 -9.20 -0.28
C ARG A 94 3.36 -9.28 -1.73
N GLY A 95 2.46 -9.60 -2.66
CA GLY A 95 2.74 -9.65 -4.10
C GLY A 95 3.32 -8.32 -4.59
N ILE A 96 2.65 -7.21 -4.29
CA ILE A 96 3.11 -5.87 -4.65
C ILE A 96 4.44 -5.51 -3.97
N LEU A 97 4.63 -5.85 -2.69
CA LEU A 97 5.90 -5.58 -2.02
C LEU A 97 7.08 -6.35 -2.65
N LEU A 98 6.88 -7.61 -3.03
CA LEU A 98 7.95 -8.46 -3.58
C LEU A 98 8.27 -8.18 -5.05
N GLN A 99 7.24 -7.83 -5.83
CA GLN A 99 7.34 -7.79 -7.29
C GLN A 99 7.04 -6.40 -7.88
N GLY A 100 6.59 -5.44 -7.07
CA GLY A 100 5.99 -4.20 -7.54
C GLY A 100 4.59 -4.41 -8.09
N HIS A 101 4.00 -3.37 -8.67
CA HIS A 101 2.81 -3.52 -9.50
C HIS A 101 3.18 -4.34 -10.74
N CYS A 102 2.45 -5.44 -10.99
CA CYS A 102 2.70 -6.35 -12.10
C CYS A 102 1.46 -6.46 -12.97
N ARG A 103 1.60 -6.09 -14.25
CA ARG A 103 0.50 -6.09 -15.21
C ARG A 103 -0.18 -7.45 -15.34
N GLU A 104 0.61 -8.52 -15.33
CA GLU A 104 0.14 -9.90 -15.48
C GLU A 104 -0.76 -10.36 -14.33
N HIS A 105 -0.70 -9.66 -13.19
CA HIS A 105 -1.52 -9.91 -12.01
C HIS A 105 -2.60 -8.85 -11.81
N SER A 106 -2.74 -7.89 -12.73
CA SER A 106 -3.82 -6.90 -12.65
C SER A 106 -5.12 -7.49 -13.16
N LEU A 107 -6.16 -7.43 -12.32
CA LEU A 107 -7.52 -7.85 -12.61
C LEU A 107 -8.20 -7.04 -13.73
N HIS A 108 -7.63 -5.90 -14.13
CA HIS A 108 -8.27 -4.94 -15.02
C HIS A 108 -7.50 -4.72 -16.31
N GLU A 109 -7.38 -5.78 -17.13
CA GLU A 109 -6.75 -5.74 -18.46
C GLU A 109 -5.29 -5.26 -18.45
N GLY A 110 -4.62 -5.43 -17.32
CA GLY A 110 -3.26 -4.95 -17.16
C GLY A 110 -3.14 -3.45 -16.93
N ARG A 111 -4.08 -2.85 -16.19
CA ARG A 111 -4.02 -1.45 -15.75
C ARG A 111 -3.88 -1.41 -14.22
N HIS A 112 -3.10 -0.46 -13.72
CA HIS A 112 -2.93 -0.24 -12.28
C HIS A 112 -3.79 0.93 -11.86
N TYR A 113 -4.89 0.66 -11.17
CA TYR A 113 -5.82 1.68 -10.71
C TYR A 113 -5.42 2.25 -9.36
N PHE A 114 -5.60 3.56 -9.20
CA PHE A 114 -5.34 4.30 -7.98
C PHE A 114 -6.20 5.57 -7.95
N SER A 115 -6.27 6.24 -6.80
CA SER A 115 -7.07 7.45 -6.63
C SER A 115 -6.40 8.46 -5.71
N GLU A 116 -6.66 9.75 -5.87
CA GLU A 116 -6.28 10.76 -4.86
C GLU A 116 -7.22 10.73 -3.65
N ASP A 117 -8.39 10.11 -3.81
CA ASP A 117 -9.38 9.95 -2.76
C ASP A 117 -9.17 8.62 -2.02
N ILE A 118 -8.95 8.72 -0.72
CA ILE A 118 -8.73 7.57 0.15
C ILE A 118 -9.98 6.68 0.27
N GLU A 119 -11.19 7.25 0.21
CA GLU A 119 -12.43 6.48 0.32
C GLU A 119 -12.59 5.53 -0.88
N VAL A 120 -12.14 5.96 -2.06
CA VAL A 120 -12.11 5.11 -3.26
C VAL A 120 -11.17 3.92 -3.05
N ALA A 121 -9.95 4.17 -2.56
CA ALA A 121 -9.00 3.09 -2.27
C ALA A 121 -9.49 2.13 -1.17
N LEU A 122 -10.16 2.66 -0.14
CA LEU A 122 -10.76 1.85 0.92
C LEU A 122 -11.87 0.93 0.40
N LYS A 123 -12.70 1.42 -0.52
CA LYS A 123 -13.75 0.61 -1.15
C LYS A 123 -13.15 -0.61 -1.85
N TYR A 124 -12.10 -0.41 -2.65
CA TYR A 124 -11.38 -1.52 -3.30
C TYR A 124 -10.74 -2.48 -2.30
N ALA A 125 -10.12 -1.96 -1.25
CA ALA A 125 -9.53 -2.80 -0.20
C ALA A 125 -10.59 -3.63 0.54
N ALA A 126 -11.81 -3.09 0.71
CA ALA A 126 -12.94 -3.79 1.33
C ALA A 126 -13.52 -4.89 0.43
N ASP A 127 -13.58 -4.67 -0.88
CA ASP A 127 -14.04 -5.68 -1.83
C ASP A 127 -13.10 -6.90 -1.82
N GLY A 128 -11.77 -6.68 -1.77
CA GLY A 128 -10.79 -7.76 -1.62
C GLY A 128 -10.80 -8.45 -0.23
N LEU A 129 -11.37 -7.80 0.79
CA LEU A 129 -11.51 -8.39 2.13
C LEU A 129 -12.57 -9.51 2.16
N GLN A 130 -13.59 -9.44 1.31
CA GLN A 130 -14.66 -10.45 1.27
C GLN A 130 -14.17 -11.84 0.84
N GLU A 131 -13.02 -11.93 0.17
CA GLU A 131 -12.45 -13.19 -0.30
C GLU A 131 -11.56 -13.90 0.75
N HIS A 132 -11.07 -13.17 1.77
CA HIS A 132 -10.07 -13.70 2.72
C HIS A 132 -10.53 -13.73 4.19
N VAL A 133 -11.70 -13.18 4.54
CA VAL A 133 -12.23 -13.27 5.91
C VAL A 133 -12.94 -14.61 6.12
N ALA A 134 -12.15 -15.66 6.19
CA ALA A 134 -12.47 -16.82 7.01
C ALA A 134 -11.68 -16.67 8.32
N SER A 135 -12.40 -16.60 9.44
CA SER A 135 -11.90 -16.64 10.82
C SER A 135 -10.98 -15.50 11.27
N ASP A 136 -11.56 -14.41 11.80
CA ASP A 136 -11.27 -14.06 13.20
C ASP A 136 -12.29 -13.06 13.76
N ASN A 137 -13.04 -13.53 14.76
CA ASN A 137 -14.14 -12.87 15.45
C ASN A 137 -13.66 -11.84 16.52
N LEU A 138 -12.52 -11.18 16.33
CA LEU A 138 -11.86 -10.39 17.37
C LEU A 138 -11.49 -8.98 16.94
N SER A 139 -12.48 -8.25 16.40
CA SER A 139 -12.81 -6.84 16.74
C SER A 139 -13.76 -6.28 15.66
N ASN A 140 -14.73 -5.44 16.03
CA ASN A 140 -15.64 -4.72 15.10
C ASN A 140 -14.92 -3.66 14.23
N LYS A 141 -13.69 -3.95 13.81
CA LYS A 141 -12.72 -2.99 13.30
C LYS A 141 -12.01 -3.64 12.12
N ALA A 142 -12.53 -3.39 10.92
CA ALA A 142 -11.87 -3.83 9.69
C ALA A 142 -10.53 -3.09 9.54
N ARG A 143 -9.47 -3.84 9.28
CA ARG A 143 -8.13 -3.32 8.96
C ARG A 143 -7.95 -3.34 7.45
N PHE A 144 -7.29 -2.32 6.93
CA PHE A 144 -7.03 -2.16 5.50
C PHE A 144 -5.54 -1.88 5.27
N SER A 145 -5.00 -2.46 4.20
CA SER A 145 -3.67 -2.16 3.68
C SER A 145 -3.81 -1.20 2.52
N LEU A 146 -3.23 -0.01 2.62
CA LEU A 146 -3.23 0.95 1.52
C LEU A 146 -1.79 1.32 1.16
N PHE A 147 -1.48 1.32 -0.12
CA PHE A 147 -0.24 1.88 -0.64
C PHE A 147 -0.42 3.36 -0.96
N LEU A 148 0.60 4.15 -0.65
CA LEU A 148 0.73 5.54 -1.10
C LEU A 148 1.74 5.53 -2.24
N CYS A 149 1.25 5.76 -3.44
CA CYS A 149 2.00 5.66 -4.67
C CYS A 149 2.30 7.03 -5.26
N LYS A 150 3.47 7.15 -5.90
CA LYS A 150 3.69 8.15 -6.95
C LYS A 150 3.42 7.49 -8.29
N ALA A 151 2.96 8.27 -9.25
CA ALA A 151 2.71 7.79 -10.60
C ALA A 151 3.12 8.83 -11.65
N ARG A 152 3.24 8.40 -12.91
CA ARG A 152 3.44 9.28 -14.07
C ARG A 152 2.67 8.71 -15.25
N ASN A 153 2.60 9.44 -16.38
CA ASN A 153 1.83 9.00 -17.56
C ASN A 153 0.39 8.59 -17.20
N ILE A 154 -0.26 9.39 -16.37
CA ILE A 154 -1.52 9.04 -15.71
C ILE A 154 -2.69 9.22 -16.68
N HIS A 155 -3.56 8.22 -16.74
CA HIS A 155 -4.80 8.26 -17.49
C HIS A 155 -6.01 8.43 -16.55
N LEU A 156 -7.08 9.05 -17.07
CA LEU A 156 -8.35 9.17 -16.38
C LEU A 156 -9.15 7.88 -16.55
N GLY A 157 -9.62 7.30 -15.45
CA GLY A 157 -10.53 6.16 -15.48
C GLY A 157 -11.93 6.53 -15.94
N HIS A 158 -12.80 5.53 -16.07
CA HIS A 158 -14.20 5.72 -16.48
C HIS A 158 -15.00 6.58 -15.49
N GLU A 159 -14.64 6.54 -14.20
CA GLU A 159 -15.20 7.44 -13.19
C GLU A 159 -14.19 8.54 -12.86
N ALA A 160 -14.68 9.76 -12.62
CA ALA A 160 -13.85 10.95 -12.42
C ALA A 160 -12.82 10.84 -11.27
N MET A 161 -13.03 9.91 -10.33
CA MET A 161 -12.16 9.69 -9.18
C MET A 161 -11.10 8.61 -9.41
N HIS A 162 -11.21 7.83 -10.49
CA HIS A 162 -10.23 6.80 -10.82
C HIS A 162 -9.13 7.35 -11.73
N ARG A 163 -7.90 6.94 -11.42
CA ARG A 163 -6.72 7.13 -12.25
C ARG A 163 -6.10 5.78 -12.52
N TYR A 164 -5.38 5.65 -13.63
CA TYR A 164 -4.62 4.44 -13.89
C TYR A 164 -3.36 4.70 -14.69
N VAL A 165 -2.43 3.75 -14.62
CA VAL A 165 -1.31 3.61 -15.55
C VAL A 165 -1.34 2.24 -16.21
N VAL A 166 -0.74 2.15 -17.40
CA VAL A 166 -0.64 0.89 -18.17
C VAL A 166 0.71 0.19 -17.94
N SER A 167 1.73 0.96 -17.59
CA SER A 167 3.10 0.51 -17.40
C SER A 167 3.39 0.26 -15.93
N ASP A 168 3.97 -0.90 -15.61
CA ASP A 168 4.46 -1.23 -14.27
C ASP A 168 5.55 -0.26 -13.77
N TYR A 169 6.17 0.49 -14.69
CA TYR A 169 7.22 1.47 -14.41
C TYR A 169 6.70 2.85 -14.03
N ASP A 170 5.42 3.09 -14.27
CA ASP A 170 4.81 4.41 -14.13
C ASP A 170 4.04 4.54 -12.82
N ILE A 171 4.20 3.58 -11.92
CA ILE A 171 3.67 3.60 -10.56
C ILE A 171 4.70 3.02 -9.59
N ILE A 172 4.89 3.69 -8.47
CA ILE A 172 5.80 3.24 -7.41
C ILE A 172 5.12 3.41 -6.05
N PRO A 173 4.91 2.32 -5.31
CA PRO A 173 4.50 2.40 -3.90
C PRO A 173 5.62 3.01 -3.06
N CYS A 174 5.41 4.16 -2.46
CA CYS A 174 6.43 4.78 -1.60
C CYS A 174 6.24 4.41 -0.12
N TYR A 175 4.98 4.26 0.29
CA TYR A 175 4.61 3.91 1.65
C TYR A 175 3.53 2.84 1.65
N LEU A 176 3.51 2.06 2.73
CA LEU A 176 2.44 1.16 3.07
C LEU A 176 1.83 1.62 4.39
N VAL A 177 0.52 1.81 4.39
CA VAL A 177 -0.21 2.27 5.56
C VAL A 177 -1.23 1.22 5.98
N ILE A 178 -1.29 0.97 7.28
CA ILE A 178 -2.29 0.09 7.89
C ILE A 178 -3.25 0.98 8.67
N VAL A 179 -4.51 0.96 8.25
CA VAL A 179 -5.58 1.77 8.86
C VAL A 179 -6.69 0.87 9.35
N CYS A 180 -7.49 1.39 10.27
CA CYS A 180 -8.68 0.75 10.77
C CYS A 180 -9.88 1.68 10.68
N ARG A 181 -11.02 1.13 10.25
CA ARG A 181 -12.32 1.81 10.25
C ARG A 181 -13.25 1.09 11.22
N GLN A 182 -13.98 1.86 12.03
CA GLN A 182 -15.14 1.32 12.72
C GLN A 182 -16.24 1.14 11.67
N LEU A 183 -16.69 -0.11 11.51
CA LEU A 183 -17.83 -0.47 10.65
C LEU A 183 -19.15 -0.13 11.35
#